data_AF-A0A8S3HK74-F1
#
_entry.id   AF-A0A8S3HK74-F1
#
_cell.length_a   1.000
_cell.length_b   1.000
_cell.length_c   1.000
_cell.angle_alpha   90.00
_cell.angle_beta   90.00
_cell.angle_gamma   90.00
#
_symmetry.space_group_name_H-M   'P 1'
#
loop_
_entity.id
_entity.type
_entity.pdbx_description
1 polymer ?
#
loop_
_entity_poly.entity_id
_entity_poly.type
_entity_poly.pdbx_seq_one_letter_code
_entity_poly.pdbx_strand_id
1 'polypeptide(L)'
;YDKHERYVFAKDVSIGSLVLSSDLSPLTVIAVKEVVIYDDSGYAVLTMEGNIIANGIVASCYATYDHSMMHIITTPMRWWFHILIELRQLIVFDYLQQMTSNIIVSLVDFYLQSIY
;
A
#
# COMPACT_ATOMS: atom_id res chain seq x y z
N TYR A 1 10.82 30.02 5.55
CA TYR A 1 11.15 28.80 4.79
C TYR A 1 10.04 27.81 5.04
N ASP A 2 9.00 27.87 4.21
CA ASP A 2 7.85 26.97 4.28
C ASP A 2 8.04 25.97 3.13
N LYS A 3 8.74 24.86 3.42
CA LYS A 3 8.96 23.81 2.42
C LYS A 3 7.78 22.85 2.50
N HIS A 4 6.71 23.16 1.78
CA HIS A 4 5.69 22.17 1.50
C HIS A 4 6.27 21.15 0.51
N GLU A 5 6.21 19.89 0.89
CA GLU A 5 6.48 18.78 -0.01
C GLU A 5 5.49 18.88 -1.18
N ARG A 6 6.01 18.76 -2.41
CA ARG A 6 5.20 18.86 -3.63
C ARG A 6 5.58 17.75 -4.59
N TYR A 7 4.59 17.21 -5.28
CA TYR A 7 4.81 16.29 -6.38
C TYR A 7 5.26 17.08 -7.62
N VAL A 8 6.27 16.55 -8.30
CA VAL A 8 6.80 17.09 -9.56
C VAL A 8 6.93 15.92 -10.53
N PHE A 9 6.52 16.12 -11.78
CA PHE A 9 6.71 15.08 -12.79
C PHE A 9 8.20 14.85 -13.04
N ALA A 10 8.57 13.58 -13.25
CA ALA A 10 9.96 13.21 -13.50
C ALA A 10 10.59 13.99 -14.68
N LYS A 11 9.81 14.29 -15.72
CA LYS A 11 10.24 15.10 -16.87
C LYS A 11 10.63 16.55 -16.54
N ASP A 12 10.11 17.07 -15.42
CA ASP A 12 10.35 18.45 -14.96
C ASP A 12 11.45 18.49 -13.87
N VAL A 13 12.03 17.35 -13.51
CA VAL A 13 13.15 17.25 -12.56
C VAL A 13 14.46 17.56 -13.27
N SER A 14 15.26 18.46 -12.69
CA SER A 14 16.59 18.82 -13.19
C SER A 14 17.70 18.44 -12.19
N ILE A 15 18.95 18.39 -12.67
CA ILE A 15 20.13 18.32 -11.79
C ILE A 15 20.06 19.44 -10.74
N GLY A 16 20.36 19.09 -9.48
CA GLY A 16 20.23 19.98 -8.32
C GLY A 16 18.84 20.03 -7.70
N SER A 17 17.82 19.42 -8.32
CA SER A 17 16.50 19.24 -7.69
C SER A 17 16.62 18.43 -6.41
N LEU A 18 15.81 18.78 -5.41
CA LEU A 18 15.79 18.11 -4.12
C LEU A 18 14.68 17.06 -4.11
N VAL A 19 15.02 15.82 -3.79
CA VAL A 19 14.09 14.68 -3.70
C VAL A 19 14.15 14.04 -2.32
N LEU A 20 13.07 13.37 -1.92
CA LEU A 20 12.98 12.64 -0.66
C LEU A 20 13.54 11.22 -0.84
N SER A 21 14.48 10.87 0.03
CA SER A 21 15.10 9.55 0.10
C SER A 21 14.81 8.89 1.45
N SER A 22 14.41 7.62 1.38
CA SER A 22 14.21 6.74 2.52
C SER A 22 15.39 5.77 2.76
N ASP A 23 16.45 5.83 1.95
CA ASP A 23 17.64 4.99 2.15
C ASP A 23 18.37 5.29 3.46
N LEU A 24 18.28 6.54 3.89
CA LEU A 24 18.70 6.99 5.20
C LEU A 24 17.43 7.12 6.02
N SER A 25 17.29 6.32 7.08
CA SER A 25 16.24 6.53 8.08
C SER A 25 16.78 7.47 9.17
N PRO A 26 16.11 8.59 9.48
CA PRO A 26 14.80 9.06 8.98
C PRO A 26 14.88 9.67 7.57
N LEU A 27 13.73 9.79 6.88
CA LEU A 27 13.61 10.42 5.54
C LEU A 27 14.52 11.65 5.39
N THR A 28 15.36 11.62 4.36
CA THR A 28 16.33 12.68 4.07
C THR A 28 16.06 13.33 2.73
N VAL A 29 16.55 14.56 2.57
CA VAL A 29 16.50 15.27 1.29
C VAL A 29 17.85 15.14 0.62
N ILE A 30 17.87 14.62 -0.60
CA ILE A 30 19.08 14.48 -1.42
C ILE A 30 18.95 15.29 -2.71
N ALA A 31 20.09 15.71 -3.27
CA ALA A 31 20.14 16.41 -4.55
C ALA A 31 20.33 15.44 -5.71
N VAL A 32 19.55 15.64 -6.79
CA VAL A 32 19.72 14.92 -8.05
C VAL A 32 21.05 15.29 -8.69
N LYS A 33 21.89 14.30 -8.96
CA LYS A 33 23.23 14.51 -9.54
C LYS A 33 23.26 14.36 -11.06
N GLU A 34 22.36 13.54 -11.60
CA GLU A 34 22.31 13.18 -13.00
C GLU A 34 20.86 12.87 -13.38
N VAL A 35 20.48 13.19 -14.62
CA VAL A 35 19.19 12.85 -15.21
C VAL A 35 19.47 12.18 -16.56
N VAL A 36 19.00 10.95 -16.71
CA VAL A 36 19.15 10.16 -17.94
C VAL A 36 17.77 9.79 -18.45
N ILE A 37 17.57 9.93 -19.76
CA ILE A 37 16.33 9.52 -20.45
C ILE A 37 16.66 8.28 -21.29
N TYR A 38 15.92 7.20 -21.07
CA TYR A 38 16.01 5.98 -21.84
C TYR A 38 14.62 5.35 -21.94
N ASP A 39 14.38 4.61 -23.02
CA ASP A 39 13.11 3.89 -23.23
C ASP A 39 13.18 2.54 -22.52
N ASP A 40 12.27 2.30 -21.58
CA ASP A 40 12.14 1.04 -20.87
C ASP A 40 10.69 0.78 -20.42
N SER A 41 10.42 -0.47 -20.04
CA SER A 41 9.18 -0.90 -19.42
C SER A 41 9.27 -0.83 -17.90
N GLY A 42 8.16 -0.54 -17.23
CA GLY A 42 8.10 -0.46 -15.78
C GLY A 42 6.78 -0.95 -15.19
N TYR A 43 6.78 -1.23 -13.90
CA TYR A 43 5.58 -1.60 -13.15
C TYR A 43 5.06 -0.40 -12.36
N ALA A 44 3.74 -0.20 -12.39
CA ALA A 44 3.06 0.79 -11.55
C ALA A 44 2.15 0.05 -10.57
N VAL A 45 2.44 0.20 -9.28
CA VAL A 45 1.60 -0.34 -8.21
C VAL A 45 0.86 0.79 -7.52
N LEU A 46 -0.40 0.53 -7.17
CA LEU A 46 -1.25 1.49 -6.47
C LEU A 46 -1.30 1.13 -4.98
N THR A 47 -0.77 2.00 -4.14
CA THR A 47 -0.87 1.89 -2.68
C THR A 47 -2.04 2.71 -2.15
N MET A 48 -2.44 2.47 -0.90
CA MET A 48 -3.46 3.29 -0.23
C MET A 48 -2.99 4.74 -0.06
N GLU A 49 -1.72 4.93 0.29
CA GLU A 49 -1.09 6.25 0.44
C GLU A 49 -0.88 6.97 -0.91
N GLY A 50 -0.85 6.24 -2.03
CA GLY A 50 -0.57 6.79 -3.35
C GLY A 50 0.92 7.07 -3.63
N ASN A 51 1.79 6.61 -2.73
CA ASN A 51 3.26 6.69 -2.84
C ASN A 51 3.90 5.31 -2.76
N ILE A 52 5.11 5.23 -3.31
CA ILE A 52 5.98 4.07 -3.25
C ILE A 52 7.42 4.51 -2.97
N ILE A 53 8.16 3.69 -2.23
CA ILE A 53 9.61 3.80 -2.14
C ILE A 53 10.19 2.89 -3.21
N ALA A 54 10.78 3.46 -4.25
CA ALA A 54 11.43 2.75 -5.34
C ALA A 54 12.92 3.10 -5.33
N ASN A 55 13.79 2.09 -5.16
CA ASN A 55 15.24 2.26 -5.05
C ASN A 55 15.62 3.37 -4.04
N GLY A 56 14.95 3.38 -2.88
CA GLY A 56 15.27 4.35 -1.83
C GLY A 56 14.70 5.75 -2.01
N ILE A 57 13.98 6.03 -3.10
CA ILE A 57 13.39 7.33 -3.39
C ILE A 57 11.88 7.26 -3.23
N VAL A 58 11.31 8.27 -2.58
CA VAL A 58 9.86 8.42 -2.47
C VAL A 58 9.32 8.93 -3.81
N ALA A 59 8.47 8.15 -4.44
CA ALA A 59 7.83 8.46 -5.70
C ALA A 59 6.31 8.31 -5.61
N SER A 60 5.59 9.01 -6.47
CA SER A 60 4.16 8.82 -6.60
C SER A 60 3.84 7.53 -7.37
N CYS A 61 2.75 6.86 -7.00
CA CYS A 61 2.15 5.77 -7.78
C CYS A 61 1.50 6.26 -9.09
N TYR A 62 1.38 7.57 -9.32
CA TYR A 62 0.71 8.17 -10.47
C TYR A 62 1.72 8.83 -11.40
N ALA A 63 1.66 8.48 -12.69
CA ALA A 63 2.59 9.00 -13.70
C ALA A 63 1.96 10.07 -14.61
N THR A 64 0.63 10.09 -14.76
CA THR A 64 -0.03 10.76 -15.88
C THR A 64 -0.56 12.15 -15.57
N TYR A 65 -1.12 12.34 -14.37
CA TYR A 65 -1.76 13.59 -13.96
C TYR A 65 -1.32 13.97 -12.54
N ASP A 66 -1.73 15.15 -12.10
CA ASP A 66 -1.48 15.63 -10.75
C ASP A 66 -1.84 14.57 -9.70
N HIS A 67 -0.96 14.43 -8.71
CA HIS A 67 -1.08 13.42 -7.68
C HIS A 67 -2.42 13.47 -6.96
N SER A 68 -2.85 14.68 -6.54
CA SER A 68 -4.08 14.85 -5.76
C SER A 68 -5.31 14.50 -6.58
N MET A 69 -5.32 14.89 -7.86
CA MET A 69 -6.40 14.54 -8.78
C MET A 69 -6.47 13.02 -9.00
N MET A 70 -5.34 12.37 -9.26
CA MET A 70 -5.27 10.92 -9.45
C MET A 70 -5.64 10.15 -8.19
N HIS A 71 -5.29 10.69 -7.03
CA HIS A 71 -5.71 10.16 -5.75
C HIS A 71 -7.25 10.12 -5.69
N ILE A 72 -7.93 11.23 -5.97
CA ILE A 72 -9.41 11.27 -5.98
C ILE A 72 -10.00 10.29 -7.01
N ILE A 73 -9.48 10.27 -8.24
CA ILE A 73 -9.99 9.40 -9.32
C ILE A 73 -9.86 7.92 -8.94
N THR A 74 -8.78 7.54 -8.27
CA THR A 74 -8.52 6.16 -7.87
C THR A 74 -9.13 5.78 -6.52
N THR A 75 -9.75 6.72 -5.80
CA THR A 75 -10.41 6.47 -4.51
C THR A 75 -11.45 5.33 -4.57
N PRO A 76 -12.36 5.26 -5.55
CA PRO A 76 -13.35 4.18 -5.60
C PRO A 76 -12.71 2.79 -5.68
N MET A 77 -11.65 2.65 -6.48
CA MET A 77 -10.91 1.39 -6.59
C MET A 77 -10.23 1.03 -5.26
N ARG A 78 -9.62 1.99 -4.57
CA ARG A 78 -8.97 1.77 -3.27
C ARG A 78 -9.98 1.40 -2.18
N TRP A 79 -11.14 2.04 -2.15
CA TRP A 79 -12.22 1.65 -1.25
C TRP A 79 -12.73 0.25 -1.55
N TRP A 80 -12.88 -0.11 -2.82
CA TRP A 80 -13.27 -1.47 -3.20
C TRP A 80 -12.28 -2.50 -2.68
N PHE A 81 -10.98 -2.30 -2.89
CA PHE A 81 -9.95 -3.18 -2.35
C PHE A 81 -9.95 -3.21 -0.81
N HIS A 82 -10.11 -2.06 -0.15
CA HIS A 82 -10.21 -2.00 1.30
C HIS A 82 -11.40 -2.81 1.82
N ILE A 83 -12.60 -2.62 1.25
CA ILE A 83 -13.80 -3.36 1.62
C ILE A 83 -13.60 -4.86 1.38
N LEU A 84 -13.03 -5.27 0.25
CA LEU A 84 -12.75 -6.68 -0.02
C LEU A 84 -11.80 -7.30 1.00
N ILE A 85 -10.75 -6.57 1.40
CA ILE A 85 -9.79 -7.03 2.41
C ILE A 85 -10.48 -7.16 3.77
N GLU A 86 -11.25 -6.17 4.20
CA GLU A 86 -12.00 -6.20 5.47
C GLU A 86 -13.03 -7.35 5.49
N LEU A 87 -13.81 -7.50 4.42
CA LEU A 87 -14.78 -8.60 4.30
C LEU A 87 -14.11 -9.96 4.32
N ARG A 88 -12.94 -10.12 3.68
CA ARG A 88 -12.17 -11.36 3.75
C ARG A 88 -11.74 -11.67 5.18
N GLN A 89 -11.26 -10.69 5.94
CA GLN A 89 -10.88 -10.90 7.34
C GLN A 89 -12.07 -11.33 8.19
N LEU A 90 -13.24 -10.71 7.99
CA LEU A 90 -14.48 -11.08 8.68
C LEU A 90 -14.96 -12.50 8.34
N ILE A 91 -14.93 -12.89 7.06
CA ILE A 91 -15.33 -14.24 6.63
C ILE A 91 -14.39 -15.29 7.22
N VAL A 92 -13.07 -15.04 7.21
CA VAL A 92 -12.08 -15.95 7.80
C VAL A 92 -12.30 -16.07 9.31
N PHE A 93 -12.57 -14.95 10.00
CA PHE A 93 -12.85 -14.95 11.43
C PHE A 93 -14.11 -15.75 11.78
N ASP A 94 -15.22 -15.53 11.06
CA ASP A 94 -16.48 -16.25 11.26
C ASP A 94 -16.31 -17.76 11.03
N TYR A 95 -15.58 -18.15 9.97
CA TYR A 95 -15.27 -19.55 9.67
C TYR A 95 -14.46 -20.22 10.80
N LEU A 96 -13.47 -19.53 11.36
CA LEU A 96 -12.67 -20.04 12.48
C LEU A 96 -13.51 -20.19 13.76
N GLN A 97 -14.42 -19.24 14.03
CA GLN A 97 -15.33 -19.34 15.17
C GLN A 97 -16.31 -20.50 15.02
N GLN A 98 -16.84 -20.73 13.82
CA GLN A 98 -17.73 -21.86 13.56
C GLN A 98 -17.01 -23.21 13.69
N MET A 99 -15.79 -23.34 13.16
CA MET A 99 -14.93 -24.53 13.34
C MET A 99 -14.68 -24.85 14.82
N THR A 100 -14.30 -23.85 15.62
CA THR A 100 -14.03 -24.06 17.06
C THR A 100 -15.30 -24.47 17.82
N SER A 101 -16.44 -23.84 17.51
CA SER A 101 -17.73 -24.23 18.10
C SER A 101 -18.10 -25.69 17.77
N ASN A 102 -17.95 -26.11 16.51
CA ASN A 102 -18.24 -27.48 16.08
C ASN A 102 -17.31 -28.51 16.75
N ILE A 103 -16.02 -28.19 16.90
CA ILE A 103 -15.06 -29.05 17.60
C ILE A 103 -15.47 -29.19 19.08
N ILE A 104 -15.82 -28.10 19.76
CA ILE A 104 -16.24 -28.13 21.16
C ILE A 104 -17.49 -29.00 21.33
N VAL A 105 -18.51 -28.82 20.49
CA VAL A 105 -19.73 -29.64 20.53
C VAL A 105 -19.40 -31.12 20.33
N SER A 106 -18.57 -31.46 19.33
CA SER A 106 -18.16 -32.84 19.08
C SER A 106 -17.38 -33.46 20.25
N LEU A 107 -16.54 -32.68 20.93
CA LEU A 107 -15.80 -33.15 22.11
C LEU A 107 -16.72 -33.38 23.31
N VAL A 108 -17.72 -32.51 23.51
CA VAL A 108 -18.74 -32.66 24.56
C VAL A 108 -19.60 -33.90 24.29
N ASP A 109 -20.06 -34.10 23.06
CA ASP A 109 -20.84 -35.29 22.68
C ASP A 109 -20.03 -36.58 22.88
N PHE A 110 -18.76 -36.59 22.49
CA PHE A 110 -17.86 -37.73 22.72
C PHE A 110 -17.66 -38.01 24.21
N TYR A 111 -17.45 -36.98 25.03
CA TYR A 111 -17.32 -37.12 26.48
C TYR A 111 -18.60 -37.67 27.11
N LEU A 112 -19.77 -37.16 26.72
CA LEU A 112 -21.06 -37.67 27.19
C LEU A 112 -21.27 -39.14 26.80
N GLN A 113 -20.95 -39.54 25.57
CA GLN A 113 -21.01 -40.94 25.14
C GLN A 113 -20.01 -41.86 25.86
N SER A 114 -18.93 -41.32 26.43
CA SER A 114 -17.95 -42.13 27.16
C SER A 114 -18.34 -42.43 28.61
N ILE A 115 -19.33 -41.71 29.15
CA ILE A 115 -19.79 -41.82 30.55
C ILE A 115 -21.13 -42.55 30.67
N TYR A 116 -21.85 -42.72 29.57
CA TYR A 116 -23.05 -43.57 29.45
C TYR A 116 -22.70 -44.91 28.81
#